data_AF-L9W5A6-F1
#
_entry.id   AF-L9W5A6-F1
#
_cell.length_a   1.000
_cell.length_b   1.000
_cell.length_c   1.000
_cell.angle_alpha   90.00
_cell.angle_beta   90.00
_cell.angle_gamma   90.00
#
_symmetry.space_group_name_H-M   'P 1'
#
loop_
_entity.id
_entity.type
_entity.pdbx_description
1 polymer ?
#
loop_
_entity_poly.entity_id
_entity_poly.type
_entity_poly.pdbx_seq_one_letter_code
_entity_poly.pdbx_strand_id
1 'polypeptide(L)'
;MLYSLRIVDGELALEAGDVATAESALIARTLMNATVYRHHVSRIAGAMLDRASERILADGAVDADRFARLTDAELLATLEGHAPTADVATRLRERRLYKRAVWLPRGDVPDRFVGLEYDRTRDLEREIAAVADVDPAAVVVDSPSEPSSPESRARIVVDGDLRRLEERSSLVAGLDACAREIWRLGVYARPDTVESVREAAADVLEVNADVVP
;
A
#
# COMPACT_ATOMS: atom_id res chain seq x y z
N MET A 1 -22.08 -4.37 17.48
CA MET A 1 -21.78 -3.37 16.43
C MET A 1 -22.99 -3.08 15.54
N LEU A 2 -23.52 -4.03 14.74
CA LEU A 2 -24.69 -3.71 13.90
C LEU A 2 -25.92 -3.27 14.71
N TYR A 3 -26.20 -3.93 15.84
CA TYR A 3 -27.28 -3.56 16.77
C TYR A 3 -27.00 -2.29 17.58
N SER A 4 -25.77 -1.77 17.50
CA SER A 4 -25.27 -0.61 18.24
C SER A 4 -25.39 0.69 17.43
N LEU A 5 -25.82 0.58 16.16
CA LEU A 5 -25.91 1.70 15.21
C LEU A 5 -27.33 2.26 15.18
N ARG A 6 -27.43 3.59 15.14
CA ARG A 6 -28.69 4.32 15.00
C ARG A 6 -28.51 5.57 14.16
N ILE A 7 -29.62 6.11 13.67
CA ILE A 7 -29.63 7.41 12.98
C ILE A 7 -30.07 8.48 13.97
N VAL A 8 -29.25 9.52 14.14
CA VAL A 8 -29.56 10.73 14.92
C VAL A 8 -29.29 11.94 14.05
N ASP A 9 -30.29 12.81 13.89
CA ASP A 9 -30.23 14.01 13.04
C ASP A 9 -29.76 13.74 11.59
N GLY A 10 -30.10 12.55 11.06
CA GLY A 10 -29.69 12.12 9.72
C GLY A 10 -28.26 11.57 9.64
N GLU A 11 -27.49 11.58 10.74
CA GLU A 11 -26.16 10.98 10.83
C GLU A 11 -26.22 9.58 11.45
N LEU A 12 -25.40 8.66 10.92
CA LEU A 12 -25.19 7.34 11.53
C LEU A 12 -24.30 7.50 12.76
N ALA A 13 -24.78 7.04 13.92
CA ALA A 13 -24.08 7.13 15.19
C ALA A 13 -24.16 5.83 15.99
N LEU A 14 -23.16 5.61 16.84
CA LEU A 14 -23.13 4.51 17.81
C LEU A 14 -23.74 4.96 19.14
N GLU A 15 -24.34 4.02 19.87
CA GLU A 15 -24.81 4.29 21.23
C GLU A 15 -23.66 4.46 22.23
N ALA A 16 -23.86 5.30 23.26
CA ALA A 16 -22.83 5.61 24.27
C ALA A 16 -22.25 4.35 24.95
N GLY A 17 -23.11 3.36 25.20
CA GLY A 17 -22.72 2.11 25.86
C GLY A 17 -21.82 1.20 25.02
N ASP A 18 -21.68 1.50 23.73
CA ASP A 18 -20.99 0.65 22.75
C ASP A 18 -19.64 1.22 22.28
N VAL A 19 -19.10 2.23 22.98
CA VAL A 19 -17.77 2.79 22.69
C VAL A 19 -16.70 1.69 22.67
N ALA A 20 -16.68 0.79 23.66
CA ALA A 20 -15.71 -0.30 23.73
C ALA A 20 -15.81 -1.26 22.52
N THR A 21 -17.01 -1.47 21.98
CA THR A 21 -17.23 -2.27 20.77
C THR A 21 -16.63 -1.59 19.54
N ALA A 22 -16.80 -0.27 19.43
CA ALA A 22 -16.22 0.51 18.34
C ALA A 22 -14.70 0.59 18.42
N GLU A 23 -14.15 0.79 19.61
CA GLU A 23 -12.71 0.73 19.87
C GLU A 23 -12.13 -0.62 19.45
N SER A 24 -12.76 -1.72 19.87
CA SER A 24 -12.32 -3.08 19.52
C SER A 24 -12.28 -3.30 18.01
N ALA A 25 -13.27 -2.80 17.27
CA ALA A 25 -13.31 -2.90 15.81
C ALA A 25 -12.18 -2.09 15.14
N LEU A 26 -11.91 -0.87 15.63
CA LEU A 26 -10.84 -0.02 15.10
C LEU A 26 -9.45 -0.59 15.41
N ILE A 27 -9.25 -1.16 16.60
CA ILE A 27 -8.02 -1.89 16.96
C ILE A 27 -7.84 -3.08 16.02
N ALA A 28 -8.86 -3.93 15.89
CA ALA A 28 -8.81 -5.12 15.04
C ALA A 28 -8.45 -4.75 13.59
N ARG A 29 -9.05 -3.69 13.05
CA ARG A 29 -8.74 -3.18 11.72
C ARG A 29 -7.30 -2.67 11.60
N THR A 30 -6.81 -1.94 12.59
CA THR A 30 -5.42 -1.43 12.62
C THR A 30 -4.43 -2.60 12.61
N LEU A 31 -4.69 -3.63 13.43
CA LEU A 31 -3.89 -4.85 13.48
C LEU A 31 -3.94 -5.64 12.16
N MET A 32 -5.10 -5.77 11.53
CA MET A 32 -5.25 -6.43 10.22
C MET A 32 -4.47 -5.69 9.13
N ASN A 33 -4.53 -4.35 9.14
CA ASN A 33 -3.73 -3.52 8.24
C ASN A 33 -2.22 -3.75 8.45
N ALA A 34 -1.76 -3.81 9.70
CA ALA A 34 -0.36 -4.03 10.03
C ALA A 34 0.14 -5.42 9.60
N THR A 35 -0.63 -6.46 9.93
CA THR A 35 -0.16 -7.85 9.88
C THR A 35 -0.43 -8.55 8.55
N VAL A 36 -1.49 -8.17 7.84
CA VAL A 36 -1.92 -8.85 6.62
C VAL A 36 -1.71 -7.96 5.40
N TYR A 37 -2.37 -6.80 5.37
CA TYR A 37 -2.42 -5.97 4.16
C TYR A 37 -1.11 -5.23 3.88
N ARG A 38 -0.43 -4.72 4.93
CA ARG A 38 0.84 -4.00 4.80
C ARG A 38 2.06 -4.89 5.01
N HIS A 39 1.87 -6.21 5.07
CA HIS A 39 2.98 -7.14 5.14
C HIS A 39 3.83 -7.05 3.86
N HIS A 40 5.14 -6.88 4.03
CA HIS A 40 6.07 -6.61 2.93
C HIS A 40 5.97 -7.63 1.78
N VAL A 41 5.80 -8.93 2.08
CA VAL A 41 5.64 -9.97 1.03
C VAL A 41 4.40 -9.73 0.16
N SER A 42 3.26 -9.40 0.79
CA SER A 42 2.01 -9.13 0.08
C SER A 42 2.13 -7.86 -0.76
N ARG A 43 2.78 -6.82 -0.21
CA ARG A 43 3.05 -5.56 -0.92
C ARG A 43 3.95 -5.76 -2.12
N ILE A 44 5.03 -6.52 -1.99
CA ILE A 44 5.93 -6.83 -3.11
C ILE A 44 5.18 -7.58 -4.21
N ALA A 45 4.42 -8.61 -3.86
CA ALA A 45 3.65 -9.38 -4.84
C ALA A 45 2.58 -8.52 -5.54
N GLY A 46 1.84 -7.70 -4.78
CA GLY A 46 0.86 -6.76 -5.30
C GLY A 46 1.49 -5.74 -6.24
N ALA A 47 2.57 -5.08 -5.82
CA ALA A 47 3.28 -4.11 -6.65
C ALA A 47 3.84 -4.76 -7.93
N MET A 48 4.39 -5.97 -7.88
CA MET A 48 4.80 -6.69 -9.09
C MET A 48 3.62 -6.95 -10.05
N LEU A 49 2.46 -7.36 -9.50
CA LEU A 49 1.25 -7.60 -10.28
C LEU A 49 0.69 -6.31 -10.90
N ASP A 50 0.65 -5.22 -10.13
CA ASP A 50 0.20 -3.90 -10.58
C ASP A 50 1.06 -3.44 -11.75
N ARG A 51 2.39 -3.54 -11.61
CA ARG A 51 3.33 -3.08 -12.65
C ARG A 51 3.22 -3.88 -13.93
N ALA A 52 2.98 -5.19 -13.83
CA ALA A 52 2.74 -6.05 -14.98
C ALA A 52 1.36 -5.78 -15.63
N SER A 53 0.34 -5.54 -14.81
CA SER A 53 -1.02 -5.21 -15.26
C SER A 53 -1.07 -3.87 -16.00
N GLU A 54 -0.42 -2.84 -15.44
CA GLU A 54 -0.26 -1.54 -16.08
C GLU A 54 0.49 -1.66 -17.41
N ARG A 55 1.46 -2.57 -17.51
CA ARG A 55 2.23 -2.79 -18.74
C ARG A 55 1.39 -3.41 -19.86
N ILE A 56 0.57 -4.44 -19.58
CA ILE A 56 -0.29 -5.03 -20.62
C ILE A 56 -1.37 -4.06 -21.10
N LEU A 57 -1.85 -3.16 -20.23
CA LEU A 57 -2.77 -2.08 -20.59
C LEU A 57 -2.08 -1.03 -21.46
N ALA A 58 -0.89 -0.56 -21.05
CA ALA A 58 -0.13 0.45 -21.78
C ALA A 58 0.32 -0.03 -23.17
N ASP A 59 0.70 -1.31 -23.29
CA ASP A 59 1.11 -1.92 -24.56
C ASP A 59 -0.10 -2.31 -25.45
N GLY A 60 -1.34 -2.19 -24.94
CA GLY A 60 -2.55 -2.56 -25.68
C GLY A 60 -2.73 -4.07 -25.88
N ALA A 61 -2.06 -4.91 -25.07
CA ALA A 61 -2.22 -6.36 -25.11
C ALA A 61 -3.62 -6.80 -24.65
N VAL A 62 -4.28 -5.97 -23.84
CA VAL A 62 -5.70 -6.08 -23.48
C VAL A 62 -6.28 -4.68 -23.30
N ASP A 63 -7.51 -4.46 -23.72
CA ASP A 63 -8.22 -3.21 -23.46
C ASP A 63 -8.76 -3.14 -22.02
N ALA A 64 -9.06 -1.94 -21.53
CA ALA A 64 -9.50 -1.71 -20.15
C ALA A 64 -10.82 -2.41 -19.81
N ASP A 65 -11.76 -2.48 -20.75
CA ASP A 65 -13.06 -3.12 -20.54
C ASP A 65 -12.87 -4.63 -20.35
N ARG A 66 -12.03 -5.27 -21.17
CA ARG A 66 -11.70 -6.69 -21.04
C ARG A 66 -10.88 -6.94 -19.78
N PHE A 67 -9.90 -6.09 -19.47
CA PHE A 67 -9.07 -6.21 -18.27
C PHE A 67 -9.91 -6.27 -17.00
N ALA A 68 -10.91 -5.38 -16.87
CA ALA A 68 -11.82 -5.33 -15.72
C ALA A 68 -12.68 -6.59 -15.52
N ARG A 69 -12.73 -7.49 -16.51
CA ARG A 69 -13.49 -8.76 -16.47
C ARG A 69 -12.62 -10.00 -16.35
N LEU A 70 -11.30 -9.85 -16.28
CA LEU A 70 -10.39 -10.99 -16.14
C LEU A 70 -10.54 -11.59 -14.74
N THR A 71 -10.66 -12.91 -14.69
CA THR A 71 -10.40 -13.70 -13.48
C THR A 71 -8.90 -13.76 -13.21
N ASP A 72 -8.50 -14.15 -11.99
CA ASP A 72 -7.08 -14.33 -11.63
C ASP A 72 -6.32 -15.23 -12.60
N ALA A 73 -6.95 -16.33 -13.03
CA ALA A 73 -6.35 -17.27 -13.99
C ALA A 73 -6.18 -16.64 -15.38
N GLU A 74 -7.18 -15.88 -15.85
CA GLU A 74 -7.10 -15.19 -17.13
C GLU A 74 -6.07 -14.05 -17.09
N LEU A 75 -5.97 -13.31 -15.98
CA LEU A 75 -4.95 -12.29 -15.79
C LEU A 75 -3.55 -12.90 -15.85
N LEU A 76 -3.30 -13.96 -15.08
CA LEU A 76 -2.00 -14.65 -15.08
C LEU A 76 -1.65 -15.26 -16.44
N ALA A 77 -2.62 -15.74 -17.20
CA ALA A 77 -2.40 -16.23 -18.57
C ALA A 77 -2.11 -15.08 -19.55
N THR A 78 -2.80 -13.94 -19.41
CA THR A 78 -2.57 -12.74 -20.23
C THR A 78 -1.17 -12.19 -20.00
N LEU A 79 -0.73 -12.10 -18.74
CA LEU A 79 0.62 -11.65 -18.39
C LEU A 79 1.71 -12.58 -18.94
N GLU A 80 1.49 -13.90 -18.94
CA GLU A 80 2.42 -14.87 -19.52
C GLU A 80 2.47 -14.83 -21.05
N GLY A 81 1.32 -14.59 -21.69
CA GLY A 81 1.22 -14.47 -23.15
C GLY A 81 1.86 -13.20 -23.72
N HIS A 82 2.18 -12.21 -22.87
CA HIS A 82 2.80 -10.95 -23.28
C HIS A 82 4.28 -10.91 -22.87
N ALA A 83 5.19 -10.90 -23.85
CA ALA A 83 6.62 -11.08 -23.61
C ALA A 83 7.24 -10.15 -22.55
N PRO A 84 6.92 -8.84 -22.49
CA PRO A 84 7.41 -7.93 -21.44
C PRO A 84 7.02 -8.32 -20.01
N THR A 85 5.93 -9.07 -19.82
CA THR A 85 5.41 -9.45 -18.49
C THR A 85 5.55 -10.93 -18.17
N ALA A 86 6.03 -11.75 -19.11
CA ALA A 86 6.11 -13.19 -18.95
C ALA A 86 7.02 -13.64 -17.78
N ASP A 87 8.15 -12.95 -17.57
CA ASP A 87 9.03 -13.19 -16.42
C ASP A 87 8.32 -12.89 -15.10
N VAL A 88 7.60 -11.77 -15.02
CA VAL A 88 6.86 -11.37 -13.82
C VAL A 88 5.75 -12.38 -13.51
N ALA A 89 5.00 -12.83 -14.53
CA ALA A 89 3.97 -13.86 -14.38
C ALA A 89 4.56 -15.17 -13.81
N THR A 90 5.70 -15.61 -14.36
CA THR A 90 6.40 -16.82 -13.90
C THR A 90 6.86 -16.68 -12.44
N ARG A 91 7.48 -15.55 -12.11
CA ARG A 91 7.92 -15.24 -10.74
C ARG A 91 6.79 -15.20 -9.74
N LEU A 92 5.64 -14.62 -10.10
CA LEU A 92 4.46 -14.58 -9.23
C LEU A 92 3.95 -16.00 -8.93
N ARG A 93 3.82 -16.86 -9.95
CA ARG A 93 3.37 -18.25 -9.78
C ARG A 93 4.32 -19.10 -8.94
N GLU A 94 5.62 -18.93 -9.15
CA GLU A 94 6.64 -19.70 -8.43
C GLU A 94 7.10 -19.01 -7.14
N ARG A 95 6.43 -17.91 -6.75
CA ARG A 95 6.72 -17.12 -5.56
C ARG A 95 8.18 -16.62 -5.50
N ARG A 96 8.79 -16.37 -6.66
CA ARG A 96 10.13 -15.77 -6.80
C ARG A 96 10.04 -14.23 -6.84
N LEU A 97 9.51 -13.68 -5.75
CA LEU A 97 9.26 -12.25 -5.61
C LEU A 97 10.54 -11.42 -5.63
N TYR A 98 10.37 -10.13 -5.96
CA TYR A 98 11.42 -9.13 -5.84
C TYR A 98 11.87 -9.00 -4.37
N LYS A 99 13.05 -8.42 -4.17
CA LYS A 99 13.66 -8.23 -2.86
C LYS A 99 13.66 -6.75 -2.51
N ARG A 100 13.64 -6.45 -1.22
CA ARG A 100 13.67 -5.08 -0.69
C ARG A 100 15.06 -4.49 -0.91
N ALA A 101 15.14 -3.50 -1.80
CA ALA A 101 16.30 -2.63 -1.95
C ALA A 101 16.23 -1.49 -0.92
N VAL A 102 15.04 -0.88 -0.77
CA VAL A 102 14.74 0.14 0.25
C VAL A 102 13.47 -0.22 1.00
N TRP A 103 13.46 0.02 2.31
CA TRP A 103 12.30 -0.20 3.18
C TRP A 103 12.32 0.75 4.37
N LEU A 104 11.70 1.92 4.22
CA LEU A 104 11.89 3.04 5.15
C LEU A 104 10.60 3.43 5.87
N PRO A 105 10.66 3.72 7.19
CA PRO A 105 9.54 4.29 7.92
C PRO A 105 9.25 5.72 7.44
N ARG A 106 8.06 6.23 7.76
CA ARG A 106 7.60 7.56 7.33
C ARG A 106 8.56 8.70 7.70
N GLY A 107 9.22 8.61 8.87
CA GLY A 107 10.13 9.64 9.37
C GLY A 107 11.41 9.81 8.55
N ASP A 108 11.80 8.78 7.79
CA ASP A 108 13.05 8.76 7.01
C ASP A 108 12.80 9.10 5.53
N VAL A 109 11.57 9.45 5.16
CA VAL A 109 11.16 9.70 3.77
C VAL A 109 10.75 11.16 3.59
N PRO A 110 11.37 11.91 2.65
CA PRO A 110 10.94 13.25 2.31
C PRO A 110 9.49 13.31 1.82
N ASP A 111 8.73 14.34 2.22
CA ASP A 111 7.29 14.45 1.97
C ASP A 111 6.90 14.33 0.48
N ARG A 112 7.76 14.80 -0.44
CA ARG A 112 7.52 14.72 -1.89
C ARG A 112 7.53 13.29 -2.44
N PHE A 113 8.01 12.32 -1.67
CA PHE A 113 8.03 10.90 -2.03
C PHE A 113 6.95 10.10 -1.31
N VAL A 114 6.06 10.74 -0.56
CA VAL A 114 4.95 10.09 0.15
C VAL A 114 3.68 10.12 -0.71
N GLY A 115 3.04 8.98 -0.91
CA GLY A 115 1.79 8.91 -1.67
C GLY A 115 1.95 9.31 -3.13
N LEU A 116 2.90 8.68 -3.80
CA LEU A 116 3.24 9.02 -5.18
C LEU A 116 2.12 8.65 -6.15
N GLU A 117 1.78 9.59 -7.02
CA GLU A 117 0.88 9.35 -8.15
C GLU A 117 1.53 8.44 -9.20
N TYR A 118 0.71 7.88 -10.09
CA TYR A 118 1.12 6.92 -11.11
C TYR A 118 2.33 7.39 -11.94
N ASP A 119 2.22 8.54 -12.63
CA ASP A 119 3.26 9.02 -13.54
C ASP A 119 4.57 9.28 -12.81
N ARG A 120 4.50 9.91 -11.64
CA ARG A 120 5.68 10.21 -10.83
C ARG A 120 6.36 8.94 -10.32
N THR A 121 5.58 7.92 -9.96
CA THR A 121 6.13 6.63 -9.55
C THR A 121 6.87 5.97 -10.72
N ARG A 122 6.31 6.03 -11.93
CA ARG A 122 6.96 5.48 -13.14
C ARG A 122 8.21 6.24 -13.53
N ASP A 123 8.24 7.55 -13.34
CA ASP A 123 9.44 8.35 -13.56
C ASP A 123 10.56 7.94 -12.61
N LEU A 124 10.26 7.77 -11.32
CA LEU A 124 11.24 7.35 -10.33
C LEU A 124 11.75 5.93 -10.58
N GLU A 125 10.90 4.98 -10.98
CA GLU A 125 11.34 3.63 -11.35
C GLU A 125 12.35 3.67 -12.51
N ARG A 126 12.07 4.48 -13.54
CA ARG A 126 12.98 4.65 -14.69
C ARG A 126 14.28 5.35 -14.30
N GLU A 127 14.20 6.36 -13.45
CA GLU A 127 15.37 7.11 -12.95
C GLU A 127 16.29 6.21 -12.12
N ILE A 128 15.73 5.48 -11.14
CA ILE A 128 16.47 4.52 -10.32
C ILE A 128 17.09 3.43 -11.19
N ALA A 129 16.34 2.86 -12.14
CA ALA A 129 16.85 1.83 -13.03
C ALA A 129 18.00 2.34 -13.92
N ALA A 130 17.90 3.59 -14.41
CA ALA A 130 18.96 4.21 -15.21
C ALA A 130 20.24 4.44 -14.39
N VAL A 131 20.11 4.91 -13.14
CA VAL A 131 21.26 5.10 -12.24
C VAL A 131 21.90 3.76 -11.85
N ALA A 132 21.08 2.73 -11.64
CA ALA A 132 21.54 1.38 -11.30
C ALA A 132 22.07 0.55 -12.49
N ASP A 133 21.96 1.06 -13.72
CA ASP A 133 22.27 0.35 -14.98
C ASP A 133 21.52 -0.99 -15.11
N VAL A 134 20.22 -0.99 -14.85
CA VAL A 134 19.34 -2.17 -14.94
C VAL A 134 18.13 -1.93 -15.81
N ASP A 135 17.46 -3.02 -16.21
CA ASP A 135 16.17 -2.94 -16.88
C ASP A 135 15.13 -2.23 -15.97
N PRO A 136 14.38 -1.22 -16.45
CA PRO A 136 13.30 -0.59 -15.68
C PRO A 136 12.26 -1.56 -15.14
N ALA A 137 12.01 -2.68 -15.82
CA ALA A 137 11.12 -3.72 -15.32
C ALA A 137 11.67 -4.44 -14.08
N ALA A 138 12.96 -4.32 -13.78
CA ALA A 138 13.59 -4.89 -12.59
C ALA A 138 13.41 -4.05 -11.33
N VAL A 139 12.84 -2.84 -11.41
CA VAL A 139 12.66 -1.91 -10.30
C VAL A 139 11.17 -1.60 -10.11
N VAL A 140 10.71 -1.65 -8.87
CA VAL A 140 9.36 -1.24 -8.49
C VAL A 140 9.41 -0.31 -7.29
N VAL A 141 8.75 0.84 -7.40
CA VAL A 141 8.58 1.80 -6.31
C VAL A 141 7.16 1.68 -5.77
N ASP A 142 7.04 1.52 -4.45
CA ASP A 142 5.79 1.43 -3.70
C ASP A 142 5.79 2.47 -2.58
N SER A 143 5.08 3.59 -2.84
CA SER A 143 4.87 4.66 -1.87
C SER A 143 3.37 4.93 -1.70
N PRO A 144 2.70 4.28 -0.74
CA PRO A 144 1.28 4.46 -0.52
C PRO A 144 1.01 5.85 0.08
N SER A 145 -0.19 6.37 -0.13
CA SER A 145 -0.65 7.59 0.56
C SER A 145 -0.59 7.44 2.08
N GLU A 146 -0.53 8.58 2.78
CA GLU A 146 -0.58 8.57 4.23
C GLU A 146 -1.85 7.86 4.72
N PRO A 147 -1.75 7.05 5.79
CA PRO A 147 -2.91 6.41 6.35
C PRO A 147 -3.87 7.49 6.86
N SER A 148 -5.13 7.36 6.48
CA SER A 148 -6.22 8.14 7.07
C SER A 148 -7.14 7.20 7.85
N SER A 149 -7.70 7.71 8.94
CA SER A 149 -8.71 7.02 9.74
C SER A 149 -10.04 7.76 9.65
N PRO A 150 -10.72 7.81 8.50
CA PRO A 150 -12.02 8.50 8.42
C PRO A 150 -13.04 7.96 9.43
N GLU A 151 -12.89 6.70 9.85
CA GLU A 151 -13.75 6.02 10.82
C GLU A 151 -13.47 6.42 12.28
N SER A 152 -12.31 7.01 12.61
CA SER A 152 -12.09 7.61 13.94
C SER A 152 -13.03 8.79 14.19
N ARG A 153 -13.54 9.39 13.11
CA ARG A 153 -14.55 10.46 13.11
C ARG A 153 -15.98 9.93 13.24
N ALA A 154 -16.18 8.61 13.33
CA ALA A 154 -17.49 8.02 13.59
C ALA A 154 -18.15 8.69 14.80
N ARG A 155 -19.45 8.93 14.69
CA ARG A 155 -20.21 9.61 15.74
C ARG A 155 -20.63 8.62 16.82
N ILE A 156 -20.61 9.08 18.05
CA ILE A 156 -21.20 8.42 19.20
C ILE A 156 -22.21 9.39 19.82
N VAL A 157 -23.32 8.87 20.32
CA VAL A 157 -24.27 9.69 21.07
C VAL A 157 -23.92 9.61 22.54
N VAL A 158 -23.69 10.75 23.19
CA VAL A 158 -23.37 10.87 24.61
C VAL A 158 -24.29 11.90 25.22
N ASP A 159 -25.08 11.51 26.21
CA ASP A 159 -26.04 12.40 26.90
C ASP A 159 -27.01 13.14 25.95
N GLY A 160 -27.28 12.56 24.78
CA GLY A 160 -28.14 13.13 23.74
C GLY A 160 -27.39 13.88 22.63
N ASP A 161 -26.11 14.20 22.82
CA ASP A 161 -25.29 14.94 21.86
C ASP A 161 -24.42 14.03 20.99
N LEU A 162 -24.25 14.41 19.72
CA LEU A 162 -23.33 13.75 18.80
C LEU A 162 -21.89 14.22 19.04
N ARG A 163 -20.99 13.27 19.29
CA ARG A 163 -19.55 13.49 19.51
C ARG A 163 -18.74 12.57 18.62
N ARG A 164 -17.49 12.94 18.29
CA ARG A 164 -16.60 12.01 17.57
C ARG A 164 -16.00 10.99 18.52
N LEU A 165 -15.78 9.78 18.02
CA LEU A 165 -15.18 8.70 18.80
C LEU A 165 -13.76 9.06 19.28
N GLU A 166 -12.94 9.66 18.41
CA GLU A 166 -11.58 10.13 18.75
C GLU A 166 -11.53 11.18 19.87
N GLU A 167 -12.59 11.97 20.08
CA GLU A 167 -12.66 12.97 21.16
C GLU A 167 -12.87 12.34 22.54
N ARG A 168 -13.38 11.11 22.58
CA ARG A 168 -13.68 10.39 23.82
C ARG A 168 -12.72 9.25 24.10
N SER A 169 -12.08 8.70 23.08
CA SER A 169 -11.16 7.59 23.22
C SER A 169 -9.73 8.01 22.86
N SER A 170 -8.89 8.15 23.87
CA SER A 170 -7.44 8.35 23.69
C SER A 170 -6.79 7.16 22.97
N LEU A 171 -7.35 5.96 23.12
CA LEU A 171 -6.94 4.78 22.37
C LEU A 171 -7.15 5.00 20.87
N VAL A 172 -8.35 5.43 20.46
CA VAL A 172 -8.67 5.66 19.04
C VAL A 172 -7.82 6.80 18.48
N ALA A 173 -7.60 7.88 19.25
CA ALA A 173 -6.69 8.96 18.85
C ALA A 173 -5.25 8.46 18.64
N GLY A 174 -4.81 7.45 19.41
CA GLY A 174 -3.49 6.83 19.26
C GLY A 174 -3.34 5.91 18.04
N LEU A 175 -4.43 5.44 17.42
CA LEU A 175 -4.36 4.52 16.27
C LEU A 175 -3.75 5.18 15.03
N ASP A 176 -3.92 6.49 14.84
CA ASP A 176 -3.31 7.22 13.74
C ASP A 176 -1.78 7.23 13.84
N ALA A 177 -1.26 7.38 15.06
CA ALA A 177 0.17 7.26 15.30
C ALA A 177 0.66 5.85 14.97
N CYS A 178 -0.06 4.81 15.41
CA CYS A 178 0.25 3.43 15.06
C CYS A 178 0.24 3.19 13.54
N ALA A 179 -0.75 3.72 12.82
CA ALA A 179 -0.83 3.59 11.38
C ALA A 179 0.36 4.25 10.65
N ARG A 180 0.82 5.42 11.13
CA ARG A 180 2.04 6.08 10.63
C ARG A 180 3.30 5.26 10.91
N GLU A 181 3.39 4.63 12.08
CA GLU A 181 4.50 3.72 12.43
C GLU A 181 4.54 2.46 11.56
N ILE A 182 3.41 2.01 11.02
CA ILE A 182 3.32 0.87 10.09
C ILE A 182 3.65 1.28 8.66
N TRP A 183 3.45 2.56 8.31
CA TRP A 183 3.68 3.04 6.95
C TRP A 183 5.13 2.84 6.52
N ARG A 184 5.33 2.38 5.29
CA ARG A 184 6.66 2.17 4.71
C ARG A 184 6.69 2.59 3.25
N LEU A 185 7.77 3.26 2.84
CA LEU A 185 8.17 3.36 1.43
C LEU A 185 9.00 2.12 1.08
N GLY A 186 8.70 1.51 -0.05
CA GLY A 186 9.42 0.35 -0.57
C GLY A 186 10.02 0.63 -1.95
N VAL A 187 11.26 0.20 -2.14
CA VAL A 187 11.83 -0.04 -3.48
C VAL A 187 12.19 -1.51 -3.56
N TYR A 188 11.68 -2.17 -4.59
CA TYR A 188 11.84 -3.60 -4.80
C TYR A 188 12.60 -3.86 -6.09
N ALA A 189 13.55 -4.80 -6.03
CA ALA A 189 14.44 -5.11 -7.13
C ALA A 189 14.49 -6.62 -7.40
N ARG A 190 14.92 -7.02 -8.60
CA ARG A 190 15.27 -8.43 -8.82
C ARG A 190 16.42 -8.85 -7.89
N PRO A 191 16.46 -10.11 -7.42
CA PRO A 191 17.45 -10.58 -6.44
C PRO A 191 18.93 -10.31 -6.80
N ASP A 192 19.25 -10.36 -8.09
CA ASP A 192 20.57 -10.14 -8.68
C ASP A 192 20.97 -8.67 -8.80
N THR A 193 20.02 -7.76 -8.64
CA THR A 193 20.19 -6.30 -8.83
C THR A 193 19.97 -5.48 -7.56
N VAL A 194 19.73 -6.14 -6.42
CA VAL A 194 19.28 -5.45 -5.18
C VAL A 194 20.25 -4.39 -4.72
N GLU A 195 21.55 -4.66 -4.81
CA GLU A 195 22.56 -3.76 -4.27
C GLU A 195 22.72 -2.51 -5.12
N SER A 196 22.83 -2.64 -6.44
CA SER A 196 22.88 -1.47 -7.34
C SER A 196 21.61 -0.63 -7.26
N VAL A 197 20.44 -1.28 -7.16
CA VAL A 197 19.15 -0.57 -7.01
C VAL A 197 19.04 0.11 -5.65
N ARG A 198 19.60 -0.47 -4.58
CA ARG A 198 19.61 0.15 -3.24
C ARG A 198 20.41 1.44 -3.25
N GLU A 199 21.63 1.42 -3.79
CA GLU A 199 22.49 2.61 -3.89
C GLU A 199 21.82 3.69 -4.75
N ALA A 200 21.34 3.32 -5.94
CA ALA A 200 20.64 4.24 -6.83
C ALA A 200 19.36 4.84 -6.20
N ALA A 201 18.57 4.01 -5.51
CA ALA A 201 17.36 4.48 -4.85
C ALA A 201 17.66 5.41 -3.68
N ALA A 202 18.73 5.18 -2.93
CA ALA A 202 19.16 6.07 -1.85
C ALA A 202 19.50 7.46 -2.38
N ASP A 203 20.21 7.53 -3.51
CA ASP A 203 20.57 8.79 -4.16
C ASP A 203 19.34 9.50 -4.74
N VAL A 204 18.53 8.80 -5.54
CA VAL A 204 17.36 9.38 -6.23
C VAL A 204 16.27 9.83 -5.25
N LEU A 205 16.07 9.07 -4.17
CA LEU A 205 15.06 9.38 -3.15
C LEU A 205 15.61 10.27 -2.03
N GLU A 206 16.90 10.62 -2.07
CA GLU A 206 17.58 11.40 -1.02
C GLU A 206 17.33 10.80 0.39
N VAL A 207 17.49 9.49 0.50
CA VAL A 207 17.29 8.72 1.74
C VAL A 207 18.54 7.92 2.11
N ASN A 208 18.63 7.47 3.36
CA ASN A 208 19.71 6.58 3.77
C ASN A 208 19.49 5.15 3.24
N ALA A 209 20.54 4.56 2.67
CA ALA A 209 20.52 3.21 2.07
C ALA A 209 20.46 2.05 3.10
N ASP A 210 20.64 2.37 4.39
CA ASP A 210 20.62 1.39 5.47
C ASP A 210 19.22 0.81 5.63
N VAL A 211 18.99 -0.33 4.99
CA VAL A 211 17.75 -1.10 5.16
C VAL A 211 17.65 -1.50 6.62
N VAL A 212 16.70 -0.88 7.31
CA VAL A 212 16.23 -1.38 8.61
C VAL A 212 15.53 -2.73 8.34
N PRO A 213 15.90 -3.82 9.06
CA PRO A 213 15.43 -5.18 8.79
C PRO A 213 13.91 -5.34 8.60
#